data_AF-A0A2J6PWW6-F1
#
_entry.id   AF-A0A2J6PWW6-F1
#
_cell.length_a   1.000
_cell.length_b   1.000
_cell.length_c   1.000
_cell.angle_alpha   90.00
_cell.angle_beta   90.00
_cell.angle_gamma   90.00
#
_symmetry.space_group_name_H-M   'P 1'
#
loop_
_entity.id
_entity.type
_entity.pdbx_description
1 polymer ?
#
loop_
_entity_poly.entity_id
_entity_poly.type
_entity_poly.pdbx_seq_one_letter_code
_entity_poly.pdbx_strand_id
1 'polypeptide(L)'
;MSFGFSVGDFLAAGTLIADITNSLREAGGSKSEHQELLRELESLNHALKHLDKLPTDGASANLESIKFAALSCHCQQPLEQFLGKIKKYDKALGIHGGANPIKKTADNLRWAFGEKDEIKKLQSYLNIHIGTINILLAEHGLEKMNLASERGELDQLHIRERLENTKSLMQWIKDSVIAQTAAVQTTNSMLTKLIGMISGELGSSLKSLGEMVARVCVSTQQIYGVVLEIKGSLATPDTKWTFFQAPITVEDALGFKFPVPSEYDFELLNAIIKHRFLEGPGSSEVKAGNYELFSAKNSQVVISENVRLLPGAFIIMAILLDKPASEVYTDEMCPMPRCRSTLTTAAPGGGRIWYV
;
A
#
# COMPACT_ATOMS: atom_id res chain seq x y z
N MET A 1 22.51 -32.70 -46.28
CA MET A 1 22.03 -33.40 -47.48
C MET A 1 21.02 -34.43 -47.01
N SER A 2 19.73 -34.27 -47.31
CA SER A 2 18.74 -35.31 -47.00
C SER A 2 18.87 -36.38 -48.07
N PHE A 3 19.41 -37.54 -47.71
CA PHE A 3 19.33 -38.71 -48.58
C PHE A 3 17.84 -39.02 -48.74
N GLY A 4 17.32 -38.97 -49.97
CA GLY A 4 15.90 -39.13 -50.27
C GLY A 4 15.46 -40.58 -50.12
N PHE A 5 15.36 -41.06 -48.88
CA PHE A 5 14.78 -42.35 -48.53
C PHE A 5 13.40 -42.16 -47.90
N SER A 6 12.54 -43.16 -48.05
CA SER A 6 11.19 -43.14 -47.48
C SER A 6 10.96 -44.37 -46.61
N VAL A 7 10.02 -44.28 -45.67
CA VAL A 7 9.46 -45.43 -44.92
C VAL A 7 9.03 -46.56 -45.87
N GLY A 8 8.73 -46.23 -47.13
CA GLY A 8 8.45 -47.19 -48.20
C GLY A 8 9.58 -48.18 -48.52
N ASP A 9 10.85 -47.82 -48.31
CA ASP A 9 11.99 -48.67 -48.67
C ASP A 9 12.19 -49.83 -47.68
N PHE A 10 11.94 -49.59 -46.39
CA PHE A 10 11.90 -50.65 -45.37
C PHE A 10 10.74 -51.63 -45.59
N LEU A 11 9.57 -51.12 -46.02
CA LEU A 11 8.42 -51.96 -46.37
C LEU A 11 8.68 -52.81 -47.63
N ALA A 12 9.36 -52.25 -48.63
CA ALA A 12 9.75 -52.96 -49.84
C ALA A 12 10.76 -54.07 -49.53
N ALA A 13 11.80 -53.80 -48.73
CA ALA A 13 12.74 -54.82 -48.26
C ALA A 13 12.03 -55.92 -47.44
N GLY A 14 11.09 -55.55 -46.56
CA GLY A 14 10.27 -56.49 -45.80
C GLY A 14 9.40 -57.39 -46.68
N THR A 15 8.86 -56.85 -47.77
CA THR A 15 8.06 -57.61 -48.74
C THR A 15 8.93 -58.56 -49.56
N LEU A 16 10.12 -58.14 -49.98
CA LEU A 16 11.10 -59.00 -50.66
C LEU A 16 11.53 -60.18 -49.78
N ILE A 17 11.80 -59.94 -48.48
CA ILE A 17 12.12 -61.00 -47.53
C ILE A 17 10.95 -61.99 -47.41
N ALA A 18 9.72 -61.48 -47.30
CA ALA A 18 8.51 -62.32 -47.22
C ALA A 18 8.30 -63.17 -48.48
N ASP A 19 8.49 -62.60 -49.67
CA ASP A 19 8.38 -63.31 -50.94
C ASP A 19 9.41 -64.44 -51.07
N ILE A 20 10.68 -64.18 -50.71
CA ILE A 20 11.75 -65.20 -50.71
C ILE A 20 11.43 -66.30 -49.70
N THR A 21 10.97 -65.93 -48.51
CA THR A 21 10.56 -66.85 -47.44
C THR A 21 9.45 -67.78 -47.92
N ASN A 22 8.45 -67.26 -48.64
CA ASN A 22 7.34 -68.04 -49.18
C ASN A 22 7.80 -68.96 -50.31
N SER A 23 8.58 -68.47 -51.28
CA SER A 23 9.10 -69.30 -52.39
C SER A 23 10.02 -70.43 -51.90
N LEU A 24 10.86 -70.19 -50.89
CA LEU A 24 11.71 -71.24 -50.30
C LEU A 24 10.90 -72.31 -49.54
N ARG A 25 9.79 -71.92 -48.93
CA ARG A 25 8.87 -72.81 -48.23
C ARG A 25 8.15 -73.74 -49.21
N GLU A 26 7.71 -73.20 -50.34
CA GLU A 26 7.04 -73.94 -51.43
C GLU A 26 7.99 -74.87 -52.20
N ALA A 27 9.24 -74.44 -52.46
CA ALA A 27 10.21 -75.21 -53.25
C ALA A 27 10.83 -76.42 -52.53
N GLY A 28 10.68 -76.53 -51.20
CA GLY A 28 11.22 -77.67 -50.44
C GLY A 28 11.55 -77.36 -48.99
N GLY A 29 10.64 -76.73 -48.26
CA GLY A 29 10.86 -76.21 -46.90
C GLY A 29 11.29 -77.20 -45.81
N SER A 30 11.45 -78.50 -46.09
CA SER A 30 11.91 -79.51 -45.12
C SER A 30 13.43 -79.75 -45.13
N LYS A 31 14.17 -79.16 -46.08
CA LYS A 31 15.64 -79.28 -46.13
C LYS A 31 16.30 -78.41 -45.06
N SER A 32 17.32 -78.95 -44.36
CA SER A 32 18.03 -78.27 -43.27
C SER A 32 18.61 -76.92 -43.68
N GLU A 33 19.15 -76.83 -44.90
CA GLU A 33 19.77 -75.63 -45.45
C GLU A 33 18.75 -74.51 -45.72
N HIS A 34 17.49 -74.87 -46.03
CA HIS A 34 16.42 -73.88 -46.22
C HIS A 34 15.96 -73.32 -44.88
N GLN A 35 15.90 -74.17 -43.84
CA GLN A 35 15.51 -73.76 -42.49
C GLN A 35 16.51 -72.77 -41.87
N GLU A 36 17.80 -72.96 -42.11
CA GLU A 36 18.84 -72.05 -41.64
C GLU A 36 18.76 -70.69 -42.35
N LEU A 37 18.61 -70.67 -43.68
CA LEU A 37 18.40 -69.44 -44.43
C LEU A 37 17.10 -68.71 -44.02
N LEU A 38 16.03 -69.44 -43.72
CA LEU A 38 14.78 -68.84 -43.22
C LEU A 38 14.98 -68.11 -41.88
N ARG A 39 15.76 -68.68 -40.95
CA ARG A 39 16.06 -68.03 -39.65
C ARG A 39 16.89 -66.76 -39.80
N GLU A 40 17.83 -66.75 -40.74
CA GLU A 40 18.65 -65.57 -41.04
C GLU A 40 17.82 -64.44 -41.68
N LEU A 41 16.91 -64.80 -42.60
CA LEU A 41 15.97 -63.85 -43.21
C LEU A 41 15.00 -63.26 -42.17
N GLU A 42 14.51 -64.06 -41.23
CA GLU A 42 13.70 -63.58 -40.11
C GLU A 42 14.49 -62.65 -39.18
N SER A 43 15.74 -62.99 -38.88
CA SER A 43 16.65 -62.17 -38.07
C SER A 43 16.93 -60.81 -38.74
N LEU A 44 17.12 -60.81 -40.06
CA LEU A 44 17.27 -59.58 -40.83
C LEU A 44 16.00 -58.70 -40.77
N ASN A 45 14.82 -59.30 -40.96
CA ASN A 45 13.55 -58.57 -40.88
C ASN A 45 13.34 -57.93 -39.49
N HIS A 46 13.72 -58.63 -38.42
CA HIS A 46 13.66 -58.08 -37.07
C HIS A 46 14.62 -56.90 -36.88
N ALA A 47 15.88 -57.03 -37.35
CA ALA A 47 16.87 -55.95 -37.28
C ALA A 47 16.42 -54.69 -38.06
N LEU A 48 15.86 -54.86 -39.25
CA LEU A 48 15.33 -53.76 -40.06
C LEU A 48 14.13 -53.07 -39.38
N LYS A 49 13.20 -53.83 -38.80
CA LYS A 49 12.06 -53.27 -38.04
C LYS A 49 12.51 -52.53 -36.78
N HIS A 50 13.55 -53.00 -36.12
CA HIS A 50 14.11 -52.32 -34.95
C HIS A 50 14.72 -50.98 -35.38
N LEU A 51 15.46 -50.96 -36.49
CA LEU A 51 16.07 -49.77 -37.05
C LEU A 51 15.05 -48.72 -37.51
N ASP A 52 13.91 -49.14 -38.09
CA ASP A 52 12.80 -48.27 -38.49
C ASP A 52 12.14 -47.57 -37.29
N LYS A 53 11.98 -48.28 -36.17
CA LYS A 53 11.36 -47.75 -34.94
C LYS A 53 12.24 -46.75 -34.18
N LEU A 54 13.52 -46.64 -34.50
CA LEU A 54 14.41 -45.69 -33.83
C LEU A 54 14.06 -44.26 -34.25
N PRO A 55 13.77 -43.37 -33.28
CA PRO A 55 13.38 -41.99 -33.57
C PRO A 55 14.56 -41.27 -34.25
N THR A 56 14.31 -40.75 -35.45
CA THR A 56 15.22 -39.81 -36.11
C THR A 56 15.04 -38.47 -35.42
N ASP A 57 15.68 -38.32 -34.28
CA ASP A 57 15.82 -37.01 -33.64
C ASP A 57 16.75 -36.18 -34.53
N GLY A 58 16.32 -34.98 -34.94
CA GLY A 58 16.77 -34.24 -36.13
C GLY A 58 18.26 -33.86 -36.26
N ALA A 59 19.15 -34.45 -35.45
CA ALA A 59 20.57 -34.19 -35.41
C ALA A 59 21.47 -35.42 -35.62
N SER A 60 20.98 -36.67 -35.63
CA SER A 60 21.87 -37.82 -35.79
C SER A 60 22.05 -38.22 -37.25
N ALA A 61 22.90 -37.49 -37.98
CA ALA A 61 23.36 -37.86 -39.33
C ALA A 61 23.91 -39.30 -39.39
N ASN A 62 24.42 -39.82 -38.26
CA ASN A 62 24.90 -41.19 -38.09
C ASN A 62 23.75 -42.21 -38.23
N LEU A 63 22.60 -42.00 -37.59
CA LEU A 63 21.47 -42.94 -37.66
C LEU A 63 20.90 -43.03 -39.08
N GLU A 64 20.81 -41.90 -39.77
CA GLU A 64 20.31 -41.84 -41.15
C GLU A 64 21.29 -42.51 -42.13
N SER A 65 22.60 -42.37 -41.89
CA SER A 65 23.64 -43.07 -42.65
C SER A 65 23.64 -44.58 -42.39
N ILE A 66 23.38 -44.99 -41.15
CA ILE A 66 23.22 -46.42 -40.77
C ILE A 66 21.96 -47.01 -41.42
N LYS A 67 20.83 -46.28 -41.39
CA LYS A 67 19.59 -46.63 -42.11
C LYS A 67 19.84 -46.83 -43.60
N PHE A 68 20.59 -45.91 -44.22
CA PHE A 68 20.96 -45.97 -45.63
C PHE A 68 21.84 -47.18 -45.97
N ALA A 69 22.89 -47.42 -45.19
CA ALA A 69 23.81 -48.54 -45.40
C ALA A 69 23.10 -49.90 -45.25
N ALA A 70 22.24 -50.03 -44.22
CA ALA A 70 21.45 -51.22 -43.95
C ALA A 70 20.45 -51.56 -45.06
N LEU A 71 19.82 -50.57 -45.69
CA LEU A 71 18.86 -50.79 -46.77
C LEU A 71 19.51 -50.99 -48.13
N SER A 72 20.33 -50.02 -48.54
CA SER A 72 20.81 -49.89 -49.91
C SER A 72 21.91 -50.91 -50.24
N CYS A 73 22.85 -51.09 -49.31
CA CYS A 73 24.02 -51.92 -49.55
C CYS A 73 23.80 -53.38 -49.13
N HIS A 74 22.93 -53.62 -48.14
CA HIS A 74 22.90 -54.90 -47.42
C HIS A 74 21.67 -55.78 -47.68
N CYS A 75 20.51 -55.21 -48.04
CA CYS A 75 19.27 -55.97 -48.16
C CYS A 75 18.73 -56.01 -49.58
N GLN A 76 18.61 -54.87 -50.25
CA GLN A 76 17.79 -54.80 -51.47
C GLN A 76 18.42 -55.51 -52.68
N GLN A 77 19.63 -55.11 -53.07
CA GLN A 77 20.29 -55.64 -54.28
C GLN A 77 20.56 -57.17 -54.24
N PRO A 78 21.03 -57.76 -53.13
CA PRO A 78 21.31 -59.21 -53.04
C PRO A 78 20.04 -60.05 -52.98
N LEU A 79 19.00 -59.58 -52.28
CA LEU A 79 17.71 -60.26 -52.20
C LEU A 79 16.97 -60.21 -53.55
N GLU A 80 17.00 -59.08 -54.27
CA GLU A 80 16.45 -58.98 -55.62
C GLU A 80 17.16 -59.90 -56.62
N GLN A 81 18.50 -59.98 -56.55
CA GLN A 81 19.28 -60.89 -57.38
C GLN A 81 18.95 -62.36 -57.09
N PHE A 82 18.79 -62.72 -55.82
CA PHE A 82 18.42 -64.07 -55.41
C PHE A 82 16.98 -64.42 -55.82
N LEU A 83 16.02 -63.51 -55.59
CA LEU A 83 14.63 -63.67 -56.01
C LEU A 83 14.51 -63.78 -57.54
N GLY A 84 15.28 -62.98 -58.28
CA GLY A 84 15.35 -63.05 -59.74
C GLY A 84 15.93 -64.37 -60.25
N LYS A 85 16.86 -64.98 -59.51
CA LYS A 85 17.35 -66.34 -59.80
C LYS A 85 16.25 -67.36 -59.52
N ILE A 86 15.63 -67.36 -58.32
CA ILE A 86 14.53 -68.29 -57.97
C ILE A 86 13.38 -68.21 -58.99
N LYS A 87 12.89 -67.01 -59.34
CA LYS A 87 11.77 -66.80 -60.27
C LYS A 87 12.08 -67.25 -61.72
N LYS A 88 13.35 -67.18 -62.16
CA LYS A 88 13.75 -67.69 -63.49
C LYS A 88 13.58 -69.22 -63.57
N TYR A 89 13.73 -69.92 -62.45
CA TYR A 89 13.53 -71.36 -62.39
C TYR A 89 12.06 -71.74 -62.19
N ASP A 90 11.28 -70.93 -61.48
CA ASP A 90 9.82 -71.09 -61.39
C ASP A 90 9.15 -71.00 -62.78
N LYS A 91 9.57 -70.04 -63.63
CA LYS A 91 9.16 -70.00 -65.05
C LYS A 91 9.59 -71.23 -65.86
N ALA A 92 10.70 -71.88 -65.50
CA ALA A 92 11.13 -73.13 -66.14
C ALA A 92 10.36 -74.35 -65.60
N LEU A 93 9.75 -74.24 -64.42
CA LEU A 93 8.90 -75.25 -63.76
C LEU A 93 7.41 -75.06 -64.06
N GLY A 94 7.04 -73.92 -64.66
CA GLY A 94 5.68 -73.54 -65.05
C GLY A 94 4.94 -74.65 -65.81
N ILE A 95 3.98 -75.24 -65.09
CA ILE A 95 2.93 -76.10 -65.61
C ILE A 95 2.19 -75.28 -66.67
N HIS A 96 2.40 -75.54 -67.96
CA HIS A 96 1.52 -75.30 -69.14
C HIS A 96 2.40 -75.33 -70.42
N GLY A 97 2.49 -76.50 -71.04
CA GLY A 97 3.13 -76.70 -72.36
C GLY A 97 4.08 -77.89 -72.36
N GLY A 98 3.71 -78.98 -73.05
CA GLY A 98 4.42 -80.25 -73.03
C GLY A 98 5.90 -80.16 -73.44
N ALA A 99 6.80 -80.61 -72.55
CA ALA A 99 8.19 -80.89 -72.88
C ALA A 99 8.80 -81.96 -71.93
N ASN A 100 9.75 -82.72 -72.48
CA ASN A 100 10.33 -83.98 -72.01
C ASN A 100 10.62 -84.16 -70.49
N PRO A 101 10.30 -85.33 -69.89
CA PRO A 101 10.57 -85.64 -68.48
C PRO A 101 12.07 -85.65 -68.12
N ILE A 102 12.96 -86.02 -69.04
CA ILE A 102 14.42 -86.04 -68.82
C ILE A 102 15.00 -84.64 -68.63
N LYS A 103 14.41 -83.63 -69.27
CA LYS A 103 14.81 -82.23 -69.12
C LYS A 103 14.43 -81.69 -67.74
N LYS A 104 13.25 -82.10 -67.25
CA LYS A 104 12.75 -81.80 -65.91
C LYS A 104 13.66 -82.37 -64.81
N THR A 105 14.18 -83.59 -64.98
CA THR A 105 15.09 -84.21 -63.99
C THR A 105 16.49 -83.59 -64.02
N ALA A 106 17.01 -83.24 -65.19
CA ALA A 106 18.32 -82.58 -65.31
C ALA A 106 18.29 -81.14 -64.76
N ASP A 107 17.21 -80.39 -65.00
CA ASP A 107 17.03 -79.04 -64.42
C ASP A 107 16.81 -79.11 -62.90
N ASN A 108 16.16 -80.18 -62.39
CA ASN A 108 15.97 -80.41 -60.95
C ASN A 108 17.26 -80.87 -60.23
N LEU A 109 18.13 -81.65 -60.89
CA LEU A 109 19.46 -82.03 -60.37
C LEU A 109 20.45 -80.85 -60.44
N ARG A 110 20.36 -80.03 -61.49
CA ARG A 110 21.13 -78.78 -61.65
C ARG A 110 20.71 -77.74 -60.62
N TRP A 111 19.41 -77.68 -60.29
CA TRP A 111 18.88 -76.95 -59.15
C TRP A 111 19.48 -77.47 -57.83
N ALA A 112 19.36 -78.77 -57.52
CA ALA A 112 19.85 -79.32 -56.25
C ALA A 112 21.36 -79.14 -56.00
N PHE A 113 22.19 -79.11 -57.04
CA PHE A 113 23.64 -78.86 -56.93
C PHE A 113 24.02 -77.37 -56.89
N GLY A 114 23.30 -76.49 -57.60
CA GLY A 114 23.54 -75.04 -57.60
C GLY A 114 22.84 -74.28 -56.45
N GLU A 115 21.73 -74.81 -55.94
CA GLU A 115 20.94 -74.31 -54.81
C GLU A 115 21.78 -74.22 -53.54
N LYS A 116 22.57 -75.26 -53.23
CA LYS A 116 23.38 -75.29 -51.99
C LYS A 116 24.50 -74.25 -51.95
N ASP A 117 25.15 -73.99 -53.08
CA ASP A 117 26.24 -73.00 -53.15
C ASP A 117 25.71 -71.57 -53.07
N GLU A 118 24.61 -71.28 -53.78
CA GLU A 118 23.95 -69.97 -53.76
C GLU A 118 23.29 -69.68 -52.40
N ILE A 119 22.70 -70.68 -51.75
CA ILE A 119 22.17 -70.55 -50.38
C ILE A 119 23.31 -70.22 -49.42
N LYS A 120 24.40 -70.98 -49.42
CA LYS A 120 25.54 -70.70 -48.52
C LYS A 120 26.17 -69.34 -48.76
N LYS A 121 26.25 -68.91 -50.02
CA LYS A 121 26.74 -67.58 -50.39
C LYS A 121 25.84 -66.48 -49.85
N LEU A 122 24.51 -66.63 -49.97
CA LEU A 122 23.55 -65.70 -49.40
C LEU A 122 23.62 -65.71 -47.87
N GLN A 123 23.72 -66.88 -47.23
CA GLN A 123 23.82 -66.99 -45.77
C GLN A 123 25.07 -66.30 -45.22
N SER A 124 26.24 -66.55 -45.81
CA SER A 124 27.48 -65.88 -45.43
C SER A 124 27.38 -64.37 -45.59
N TYR A 125 26.72 -63.91 -46.65
CA TYR A 125 26.51 -62.51 -46.93
C TYR A 125 25.56 -61.88 -45.89
N LEU A 126 24.42 -62.51 -45.61
CA LEU A 126 23.44 -62.06 -44.61
C LEU A 126 24.05 -61.97 -43.22
N ASN A 127 24.80 -62.99 -42.78
CA ASN A 127 25.42 -63.01 -41.46
C ASN A 127 26.41 -61.86 -41.24
N ILE A 128 27.25 -61.55 -42.24
CA ILE A 128 28.20 -60.42 -42.16
C ILE A 128 27.44 -59.10 -42.01
N HIS A 129 26.36 -58.92 -42.77
CA HIS A 129 25.61 -57.67 -42.77
C HIS A 129 24.72 -57.49 -41.54
N ILE A 130 24.06 -58.55 -41.07
CA ILE A 130 23.35 -58.53 -39.79
C ILE A 130 24.32 -58.17 -38.65
N GLY A 131 25.51 -58.77 -38.64
CA GLY A 131 26.57 -58.42 -37.68
C GLY A 131 26.99 -56.95 -37.76
N THR A 132 27.17 -56.42 -38.98
CA THR A 132 27.52 -55.01 -39.21
C THR A 132 26.44 -54.06 -38.71
N ILE A 133 25.16 -54.34 -39.01
CA ILE A 133 24.02 -53.53 -38.54
C ILE A 133 23.97 -53.50 -37.01
N ASN A 134 24.16 -54.65 -36.36
CA ASN A 134 24.15 -54.73 -34.89
C ASN A 134 25.30 -53.94 -34.24
N ILE A 135 26.50 -53.97 -34.84
CA ILE A 135 27.65 -53.18 -34.36
C ILE A 135 27.36 -51.69 -34.48
N LEU A 136 26.87 -51.24 -35.63
CA LEU A 136 26.53 -49.83 -35.87
C LEU A 136 25.42 -49.33 -34.93
N LEU A 137 24.43 -50.19 -34.64
CA LEU A 137 23.39 -49.89 -33.65
C LEU A 137 23.95 -49.76 -32.23
N ALA A 138 24.87 -50.65 -31.83
CA ALA A 138 25.52 -50.60 -30.52
C ALA A 138 26.41 -49.35 -30.38
N GLU A 139 27.17 -49.00 -31.42
CA GLU A 139 27.97 -47.78 -31.47
C GLU A 139 27.10 -46.53 -31.34
N HIS A 140 25.99 -46.46 -32.09
CA HIS A 140 25.05 -45.35 -31.98
C HIS A 140 24.43 -45.23 -30.57
N GLY A 141 24.09 -46.38 -29.95
CA GLY A 141 23.59 -46.42 -28.58
C GLY A 141 24.62 -45.88 -27.57
N LEU A 142 25.90 -46.24 -27.74
CA LEU A 142 26.99 -45.77 -26.91
C LEU A 142 27.25 -44.27 -27.09
N GLU A 143 27.22 -43.76 -28.32
CA GLU A 143 27.35 -42.33 -28.63
C GLU A 143 26.23 -41.52 -27.95
N LYS A 144 24.98 -41.97 -28.07
CA LYS A 144 23.83 -41.34 -27.41
C LYS A 144 23.96 -41.36 -25.89
N MET A 145 24.43 -42.47 -25.30
CA MET A 145 24.66 -42.57 -23.87
C MET A 145 25.77 -41.62 -23.41
N ASN A 146 26.86 -41.49 -24.16
CA ASN A 146 27.94 -40.55 -23.84
C ASN A 146 27.46 -39.10 -23.88
N LEU A 147 26.72 -38.71 -24.92
CA LEU A 147 26.10 -37.38 -25.02
C LEU A 147 25.14 -37.10 -23.87
N ALA A 148 24.33 -38.09 -23.48
CA ALA A 148 23.45 -37.96 -22.32
C ALA A 148 24.23 -37.83 -21.01
N SER A 149 25.34 -38.55 -20.87
CA SER A 149 26.24 -38.47 -19.71
C SER A 149 26.90 -37.09 -19.61
N GLU A 150 27.48 -36.57 -20.70
CA GLU A 150 28.09 -35.23 -20.75
C GLU A 150 27.08 -34.13 -20.42
N ARG A 151 25.85 -34.23 -20.95
CA ARG A 151 24.76 -33.31 -20.60
C ARG A 151 24.41 -33.41 -19.11
N GLY A 152 24.35 -34.63 -18.56
CA GLY A 152 24.09 -34.87 -17.14
C GLY A 152 25.16 -34.26 -16.23
N GLU A 153 26.44 -34.37 -16.60
CA GLU A 153 27.55 -33.75 -15.86
C GLU A 153 27.47 -32.23 -15.89
N LEU A 154 27.15 -31.64 -17.05
CA LEU A 154 26.96 -30.19 -17.18
C LEU A 154 25.81 -29.69 -16.30
N ASP A 155 24.67 -30.38 -16.34
CA ASP A 155 23.51 -30.05 -15.50
C ASP A 155 23.86 -30.17 -14.02
N GLN A 156 24.61 -31.20 -13.63
CA GLN A 156 25.08 -31.39 -12.26
C GLN A 156 26.01 -30.25 -11.80
N LEU A 157 26.93 -29.80 -12.66
CA LEU A 157 27.80 -28.66 -12.38
C LEU A 157 26.99 -27.38 -12.21
N HIS A 158 26.00 -27.15 -13.09
CA HIS A 158 25.12 -25.99 -13.01
C HIS A 158 24.30 -26.00 -11.71
N ILE A 159 23.74 -27.15 -11.33
CA ILE A 159 23.01 -27.31 -10.07
C ILE A 159 23.92 -27.01 -8.87
N ARG A 160 25.16 -27.51 -8.89
CA ARG A 160 26.15 -27.27 -7.82
C ARG A 160 26.49 -25.80 -7.70
N GLU A 161 26.75 -25.12 -8.82
CA GLU A 161 27.03 -23.68 -8.84
C GLU A 161 25.86 -22.88 -8.27
N ARG A 162 24.63 -23.18 -8.70
CA ARG A 162 23.41 -22.54 -8.19
C ARG A 162 23.21 -22.79 -6.70
N LEU A 163 23.52 -23.99 -6.22
CA LEU A 163 23.44 -24.33 -4.80
C LEU A 163 24.46 -23.52 -3.97
N GLU A 164 25.70 -23.40 -4.43
CA GLU A 164 26.72 -22.62 -3.72
C GLU A 164 26.43 -21.12 -3.73
N ASN A 165 25.92 -20.61 -4.86
CA ASN A 165 25.41 -19.23 -4.94
C ASN A 165 24.24 -19.00 -3.98
N THR A 166 23.30 -19.94 -3.88
CA THR A 166 22.18 -19.85 -2.94
C THR A 166 22.66 -19.90 -1.49
N LYS A 167 23.63 -20.76 -1.19
CA LYS A 167 24.23 -20.89 0.15
C LYS A 167 24.97 -19.63 0.56
N SER A 168 25.75 -19.01 -0.32
CA SER A 168 26.44 -17.75 -0.04
C SER A 168 25.47 -16.59 0.19
N LEU A 169 24.40 -16.48 -0.62
CA LEU A 169 23.33 -15.51 -0.41
C LEU A 169 22.63 -15.73 0.95
N MET A 170 22.32 -16.97 1.30
CA MET A 170 21.70 -17.29 2.59
C MET A 170 22.61 -16.93 3.77
N GLN A 171 23.93 -17.17 3.64
CA GLN A 171 24.90 -16.79 4.66
C GLN A 171 24.96 -15.26 4.82
N TRP A 172 24.97 -14.51 3.70
CA TRP A 172 24.92 -13.05 3.76
C TRP A 172 23.63 -12.53 4.41
N ILE A 173 22.46 -13.11 4.07
CA ILE A 173 21.19 -12.75 4.70
C ILE A 173 21.26 -12.99 6.20
N LYS A 174 21.79 -14.14 6.62
CA LYS A 174 21.96 -14.48 8.04
C LYS A 174 22.81 -13.43 8.76
N ASP A 175 23.96 -13.08 8.20
CA ASP A 175 24.87 -12.10 8.81
C ASP A 175 24.24 -10.70 8.86
N SER A 176 23.51 -10.30 7.81
CA SER A 176 22.75 -9.05 7.77
C SER A 176 21.65 -9.01 8.84
N VAL A 177 20.89 -10.09 9.01
CA VAL A 177 19.83 -10.17 10.04
C VAL A 177 20.40 -10.07 11.45
N ILE A 178 21.56 -10.69 11.71
CA ILE A 178 22.25 -10.57 13.00
C ILE A 178 22.66 -9.11 13.26
N ALA A 179 23.26 -8.44 12.27
CA ALA A 179 23.67 -7.05 12.39
C ALA A 179 22.46 -6.11 12.62
N GLN A 180 21.37 -6.32 11.89
CA GLN A 180 20.13 -5.56 12.07
C GLN A 180 19.50 -5.77 13.44
N THR A 181 19.49 -7.02 13.95
CA THR A 181 18.99 -7.34 15.29
C THR A 181 19.78 -6.60 16.37
N ALA A 182 21.11 -6.56 16.26
CA ALA A 182 21.97 -5.82 17.18
C ALA A 182 21.71 -4.29 17.14
N ALA A 183 21.49 -3.74 15.94
CA ALA A 183 21.17 -2.32 15.77
C ALA A 183 19.80 -1.96 16.38
N VAL A 184 18.78 -2.81 16.18
CA VAL A 184 17.45 -2.64 16.80
C VAL A 184 17.54 -2.71 18.32
N GLN A 185 18.30 -3.67 18.85
CA GLN A 185 18.48 -3.81 20.29
C GLN A 185 19.17 -2.58 20.91
N THR A 186 20.18 -2.04 20.22
CA THR A 186 20.85 -0.81 20.61
C THR A 186 19.88 0.37 20.61
N THR A 187 19.10 0.52 19.55
CA THR A 187 18.09 1.59 19.41
C THR A 187 17.03 1.50 20.51
N ASN A 188 16.51 0.30 20.79
CA ASN A 188 15.57 0.08 21.89
C ASN A 188 16.17 0.48 23.25
N SER A 189 17.43 0.12 23.52
CA SER A 189 18.09 0.50 24.77
C SER A 189 18.25 2.02 24.92
N MET A 190 18.53 2.73 23.82
CA MET A 190 18.61 4.18 23.80
C MET A 190 17.23 4.81 24.06
N LEU A 191 16.18 4.29 23.42
CA LEU A 191 14.80 4.73 23.67
C LEU A 191 14.40 4.52 25.12
N THR A 192 14.71 3.37 25.72
CA THR A 192 14.45 3.13 27.15
C THR A 192 15.18 4.14 28.03
N LYS A 193 16.45 4.45 27.73
CA LYS A 193 17.21 5.48 28.46
C LYS A 193 16.59 6.88 28.31
N LEU A 194 16.17 7.26 27.11
CA LEU A 194 15.51 8.55 26.86
C LEU A 194 14.17 8.65 27.60
N ILE A 195 13.35 7.59 27.57
CA ILE A 195 12.10 7.52 28.33
C ILE A 195 12.38 7.68 29.83
N GLY A 196 13.41 7.00 30.35
CA GLY A 196 13.82 7.14 31.75
C GLY A 196 14.25 8.57 32.10
N MET A 197 15.01 9.22 31.22
CA MET A 197 15.46 10.61 31.42
C MET A 197 14.30 11.59 31.41
N ILE A 198 13.41 11.52 30.41
CA ILE A 198 12.22 12.39 30.29
C ILE A 198 11.29 12.17 31.48
N SER A 199 11.03 10.91 31.85
CA SER A 199 10.15 10.60 32.98
C SER A 199 10.72 11.10 34.30
N GLY A 200 12.05 11.03 34.48
CA GLY A 200 12.74 11.57 35.65
C GLY A 200 12.68 13.09 35.74
N GLU A 201 12.95 13.78 34.62
CA GLU A 201 12.93 15.25 34.54
C GLU A 201 11.52 15.83 34.68
N LEU A 202 10.53 15.17 34.08
CA LEU A 202 9.12 15.56 34.25
C LEU A 202 8.68 15.33 35.70
N GLY A 203 9.10 14.22 36.31
CA GLY A 203 8.81 13.92 37.72
C GLY A 203 9.39 14.95 38.67
N SER A 204 10.64 15.37 38.48
CA SER A 204 11.28 16.40 39.31
C SER A 204 10.64 17.78 39.11
N SER A 205 10.29 18.12 37.87
CA SER A 205 9.59 19.38 37.53
C SER A 205 8.19 19.46 38.14
N LEU A 206 7.43 18.35 38.10
CA LEU A 206 6.11 18.28 38.75
C LEU A 206 6.22 18.39 40.27
N LYS A 207 7.24 17.75 40.87
CA LYS A 207 7.50 17.84 42.30
C LYS A 207 7.82 19.27 42.72
N SER A 208 8.71 19.96 42.00
CA SER A 208 9.09 21.34 42.32
C SER A 208 7.93 22.32 42.14
N LEU A 209 7.09 22.12 41.13
CA LEU A 209 5.86 22.88 40.94
C LEU A 209 4.89 22.67 42.11
N GLY A 210 4.69 21.42 42.54
CA GLY A 210 3.89 21.10 43.72
C GLY A 210 4.39 21.81 44.98
N GLU A 211 5.70 21.82 45.22
CA GLU A 211 6.33 22.54 46.34
C GLU A 211 6.16 24.06 46.24
N MET A 212 6.15 24.62 45.02
CA MET A 212 5.90 26.05 44.81
C MET A 212 4.43 26.40 45.10
N VAL A 213 3.49 25.61 44.59
CA VAL A 213 2.05 25.80 44.84
C VAL A 213 1.74 25.68 46.33
N ALA A 214 2.32 24.70 47.01
CA ALA A 214 2.17 24.55 48.46
C ALA A 214 2.64 25.79 49.21
N ARG A 215 3.81 26.34 48.86
CA ARG A 215 4.33 27.59 49.46
C ARG A 215 3.43 28.79 49.21
N VAL A 216 2.92 28.97 47.99
CA VAL A 216 2.00 30.05 47.66
C VAL A 216 0.71 29.93 48.47
N CYS A 217 0.16 28.71 48.61
CA CYS A 217 -1.05 28.47 49.38
C CYS A 217 -0.85 28.82 50.86
N VAL A 218 0.25 28.38 51.46
CA VAL A 218 0.63 28.71 52.85
C VAL A 218 0.81 30.21 53.02
N SER A 219 1.54 30.87 52.13
CA SER A 219 1.75 32.32 52.20
C SER A 219 0.44 33.10 52.05
N THR A 220 -0.45 32.66 51.16
CA THR A 220 -1.77 33.27 50.97
C THR A 220 -2.64 33.11 52.22
N GLN A 221 -2.62 31.94 52.87
CA GLN A 221 -3.29 31.74 54.16
C GLN A 221 -2.73 32.64 55.26
N GLN A 222 -1.41 32.81 55.33
CA GLN A 222 -0.77 33.70 56.29
C GLN A 222 -1.18 35.16 56.06
N ILE A 223 -1.12 35.64 54.81
CA ILE A 223 -1.55 37.00 54.45
C ILE A 223 -3.02 37.20 54.82
N TYR A 224 -3.87 36.24 54.49
CA TYR A 224 -5.29 36.29 54.84
C TYR A 224 -5.50 36.38 56.36
N GLY A 225 -4.75 35.61 57.15
CA GLY A 225 -4.75 35.69 58.61
C GLY A 225 -4.39 37.08 59.12
N VAL A 226 -3.30 37.68 58.61
CA VAL A 226 -2.89 39.04 58.98
C VAL A 226 -3.95 40.07 58.61
N VAL A 227 -4.56 39.97 57.43
CA VAL A 227 -5.62 40.90 57.00
C VAL A 227 -6.85 40.79 57.91
N LEU A 228 -7.22 39.58 58.34
CA LEU A 228 -8.32 39.39 59.28
C LEU A 228 -8.00 40.00 60.65
N GLU A 229 -6.77 39.86 61.15
CA GLU A 229 -6.34 40.48 62.40
C GLU A 229 -6.38 42.02 62.32
N ILE A 230 -5.92 42.60 61.20
CA ILE A 230 -6.02 44.05 60.94
C ILE A 230 -7.48 44.49 60.93
N LYS A 231 -8.36 43.76 60.22
CA LYS A 231 -9.80 44.05 60.17
C LYS A 231 -10.45 43.98 61.56
N GLY A 232 -10.06 43.00 62.38
CA GLY A 232 -10.58 42.87 63.74
C GLY A 232 -10.06 43.96 64.71
N SER A 233 -8.86 44.47 64.45
CA SER A 233 -8.20 45.48 65.29
C SER A 233 -8.54 46.93 64.90
N LEU A 234 -9.04 47.15 63.68
CA LEU A 234 -9.60 48.43 63.26
C LEU A 234 -10.93 48.68 64.00
N ALA A 235 -10.84 49.32 65.16
CA ALA A 235 -12.00 49.94 65.77
C ALA A 235 -12.63 50.91 64.75
N THR A 236 -13.93 50.77 64.50
CA THR A 236 -14.71 51.77 63.76
C THR A 236 -14.41 53.14 64.34
N PRO A 237 -14.02 54.15 63.54
CA PRO A 237 -13.72 55.49 64.07
C PRO A 237 -14.87 55.96 64.96
N ASP A 238 -14.56 56.41 66.18
CA ASP A 238 -15.58 56.95 67.09
C ASP A 238 -16.06 58.30 66.52
N THR A 239 -17.14 58.26 65.75
CA THR A 239 -17.71 59.43 65.07
C THR A 239 -18.44 60.37 66.04
N LYS A 240 -18.54 60.04 67.34
CA LYS A 240 -19.24 60.86 68.34
C LYS A 240 -18.66 62.27 68.53
N TRP A 241 -17.38 62.46 68.21
CA TRP A 241 -16.68 63.75 68.37
C TRP A 241 -16.37 64.44 67.04
N THR A 242 -16.88 63.89 65.94
CA THR A 242 -16.71 64.49 64.63
C THR A 242 -17.99 65.24 64.24
N PHE A 243 -17.87 66.44 63.69
CA PHE A 243 -18.98 67.19 63.10
C PHE A 243 -19.51 66.54 61.80
N PHE A 244 -19.25 65.25 61.55
CA PHE A 244 -19.78 64.53 60.39
C PHE A 244 -21.24 64.17 60.62
N GLN A 245 -22.12 65.17 60.54
CA GLN A 245 -23.51 64.89 60.17
C GLN A 245 -23.52 64.27 58.78
N ALA A 246 -24.47 63.37 58.51
CA ALA A 246 -24.61 62.79 57.17
C ALA A 246 -24.76 63.95 56.17
N PRO A 247 -23.88 64.06 55.14
CA PRO A 247 -23.90 65.19 54.23
C PRO A 247 -25.22 65.18 53.44
N ILE A 248 -25.69 66.37 53.10
CA ILE A 248 -26.76 66.54 52.13
C ILE A 248 -26.21 66.09 50.78
N THR A 249 -26.92 65.20 50.10
CA THR A 249 -26.55 64.82 48.74
C THR A 249 -27.35 65.70 47.80
N VAL A 250 -26.68 66.39 46.88
CA VAL A 250 -27.31 67.22 45.85
C VAL A 250 -27.02 66.61 44.50
N GLU A 251 -28.07 66.33 43.74
CA GLU A 251 -27.99 65.96 42.32
C GLU A 251 -28.24 67.23 41.50
N ASP A 252 -27.25 67.63 40.69
CA ASP A 252 -27.41 68.76 39.78
C ASP A 252 -28.28 68.42 38.57
N ALA A 253 -28.66 69.43 37.79
CA ALA A 253 -29.51 69.25 36.61
C ALA A 253 -28.87 68.38 35.49
N LEU A 254 -27.58 68.04 35.60
CA LEU A 254 -26.87 67.15 34.69
C LEU A 254 -26.74 65.72 35.25
N GLY A 255 -27.29 65.45 36.44
CA GLY A 255 -27.27 64.15 37.11
C GLY A 255 -26.00 63.89 37.93
N PHE A 256 -25.09 64.85 38.07
CA PHE A 256 -23.92 64.67 38.94
C PHE A 256 -24.31 64.87 40.39
N LYS A 257 -23.92 63.89 41.22
CA LYS A 257 -24.16 63.90 42.66
C LYS A 257 -22.92 64.43 43.37
N PHE A 258 -23.13 65.37 44.28
CA PHE A 258 -22.06 65.88 45.14
C PHE A 258 -22.55 66.07 46.57
N PRO A 259 -21.67 65.85 47.56
CA PRO A 259 -22.00 66.08 48.95
C PRO A 259 -21.90 67.58 49.29
N VAL A 260 -22.85 68.06 50.07
CA VAL A 260 -22.86 69.38 50.69
C VAL A 260 -22.90 69.19 52.21
N PRO A 261 -21.98 69.83 52.97
CA PRO A 261 -22.01 69.78 54.43
C PRO A 261 -23.38 70.22 54.97
N SER A 262 -23.89 69.48 55.95
CA SER A 262 -25.23 69.71 56.51
C SER A 262 -25.33 70.98 57.35
N GLU A 263 -24.19 71.58 57.67
CA GLU A 263 -24.04 72.87 58.34
C GLU A 263 -24.33 74.05 57.40
N TYR A 264 -24.32 73.83 56.08
CA TYR A 264 -24.54 74.89 55.12
C TYR A 264 -26.02 75.21 55.00
N ASP A 265 -26.32 76.51 54.98
CA ASP A 265 -27.65 77.01 54.74
C ASP A 265 -27.98 77.02 53.23
N PHE A 266 -29.19 77.46 52.92
CA PHE A 266 -29.63 77.58 51.54
C PHE A 266 -28.76 78.54 50.75
N GLU A 267 -28.27 79.64 51.33
CA GLU A 267 -27.43 80.62 50.64
C GLU A 267 -26.08 80.02 50.21
N LEU A 268 -25.43 79.27 51.08
CA LEU A 268 -24.17 78.58 50.78
C LEU A 268 -24.37 77.49 49.72
N LEU A 269 -25.45 76.71 49.82
CA LEU A 269 -25.83 75.75 48.78
C LEU A 269 -26.03 76.45 47.43
N ASN A 270 -26.75 77.58 47.43
CA ASN A 270 -27.02 78.39 46.26
C ASN A 270 -25.73 78.92 45.61
N ALA A 271 -24.78 79.37 46.42
CA ALA A 271 -23.46 79.82 45.95
C ALA A 271 -22.65 78.67 45.32
N ILE A 272 -22.67 77.47 45.91
CA ILE A 272 -22.01 76.29 45.37
C ILE A 272 -22.59 75.91 44.00
N ILE A 273 -23.92 75.93 43.87
CA ILE A 273 -24.61 75.63 42.61
C ILE A 273 -24.24 76.64 41.53
N LYS A 274 -24.31 77.94 41.83
CA LYS A 274 -23.91 79.01 40.88
C LYS A 274 -22.44 78.89 40.46
N HIS A 275 -21.56 78.50 41.38
CA HIS A 275 -20.15 78.26 41.06
C HIS A 275 -19.96 77.05 40.14
N ARG A 276 -20.70 75.96 40.39
CA ARG A 276 -20.61 74.73 39.58
C ARG A 276 -21.10 74.94 38.14
N PHE A 277 -22.07 75.82 37.93
CA PHE A 277 -22.58 76.20 36.60
C PHE A 277 -21.99 77.53 36.08
N LEU A 278 -20.76 77.87 36.47
CA LEU A 278 -20.05 79.04 35.91
C LEU A 278 -19.93 78.98 34.38
N GLU A 279 -19.64 77.78 33.88
CA GLU A 279 -19.48 77.45 32.46
C GLU A 279 -20.21 76.14 32.14
N GLY A 280 -20.45 75.86 30.86
CA GLY A 280 -21.09 74.63 30.40
C GLY A 280 -22.62 74.71 30.21
N PRO A 281 -23.28 73.56 29.96
CA PRO A 281 -24.72 73.50 29.71
C PRO A 281 -25.52 73.98 30.93
N GLY A 282 -26.47 74.90 30.70
CA GLY A 282 -27.31 75.45 31.78
C GLY A 282 -26.71 76.63 32.53
N SER A 283 -25.48 77.02 32.22
CA SER A 283 -24.84 78.20 32.84
C SER A 283 -25.61 79.51 32.64
N SER A 284 -26.32 79.69 31.51
CA SER A 284 -27.18 80.88 31.28
C SER A 284 -28.35 80.91 32.25
N GLU A 285 -29.08 79.80 32.36
CA GLU A 285 -30.29 79.68 33.17
C GLU A 285 -29.96 79.77 34.66
N VAL A 286 -28.87 79.11 35.10
CA VAL A 286 -28.45 79.16 36.50
C VAL A 286 -27.97 80.56 36.89
N LYS A 287 -27.32 81.30 35.99
CA LYS A 287 -26.96 82.72 36.22
C LYS A 287 -28.19 83.62 36.30
N ALA A 288 -29.22 83.34 35.49
CA ALA A 288 -30.48 84.07 35.51
C ALA A 288 -31.34 83.74 36.74
N GLY A 289 -31.04 82.65 37.46
CA GLY A 289 -31.85 82.18 38.59
C GLY A 289 -33.01 81.26 38.17
N ASN A 290 -33.01 80.79 36.92
CA ASN A 290 -34.03 79.94 36.33
C ASN A 290 -33.78 78.46 36.70
N TYR A 291 -33.80 78.14 37.98
CA TYR A 291 -33.72 76.76 38.48
C TYR A 291 -34.45 76.61 39.81
N GLU A 292 -34.87 75.39 40.08
CA GLU A 292 -35.51 75.02 41.33
C GLU A 292 -34.79 73.84 41.97
N LEU A 293 -34.79 73.84 43.30
CA LEU A 293 -34.30 72.73 44.12
C LEU A 293 -35.50 72.08 44.78
N PHE A 294 -35.58 70.76 44.75
CA PHE A 294 -36.66 70.02 45.39
C PHE A 294 -36.16 68.76 46.08
N SER A 295 -36.94 68.25 47.02
CA SER A 295 -36.61 67.01 47.74
C SER A 295 -36.77 65.79 46.84
N ALA A 296 -35.77 64.92 46.79
CA ALA A 296 -35.87 63.65 46.06
C ALA A 296 -36.96 62.72 46.61
N LYS A 297 -37.32 62.87 47.90
CA LYS A 297 -38.39 62.10 48.53
C LYS A 297 -39.78 62.58 48.12
N ASN A 298 -39.92 63.87 47.81
CA ASN A 298 -41.17 64.48 47.41
C ASN A 298 -40.89 65.69 46.51
N SER A 299 -41.07 65.49 45.20
CA SER A 299 -40.81 66.51 44.18
C SER A 299 -41.76 67.70 44.22
N GLN A 300 -42.85 67.64 45.00
CA GLN A 300 -43.75 68.78 45.25
C GLN A 300 -43.18 69.76 46.28
N VAL A 301 -42.13 69.39 47.01
CA VAL A 301 -41.50 70.23 48.04
C VAL A 301 -40.31 70.97 47.43
N VAL A 302 -40.56 72.19 46.95
CA VAL A 302 -39.53 73.12 46.49
C VAL A 302 -38.81 73.71 47.71
N ILE A 303 -37.48 73.64 47.67
CA ILE A 303 -36.59 74.16 48.69
C ILE A 303 -36.30 75.61 48.37
N SER A 304 -36.67 76.49 49.29
CA SER A 304 -36.44 77.93 49.23
C SER A 304 -35.62 78.39 50.44
N GLU A 305 -35.24 79.65 50.46
CA GLU A 305 -34.44 80.30 51.51
C GLU A 305 -35.00 80.09 52.93
N ASN A 306 -36.32 79.92 53.05
CA ASN A 306 -37.00 79.73 54.33
C ASN A 306 -37.03 78.26 54.83
N VAL A 307 -36.49 77.31 54.05
CA VAL A 307 -36.53 75.88 54.36
C VAL A 307 -35.21 75.45 55.00
N ARG A 308 -35.28 74.89 56.22
CA ARG A 308 -34.12 74.31 56.88
C ARG A 308 -33.67 73.02 56.18
N LEU A 309 -32.41 72.97 55.76
CA LEU A 309 -31.81 71.77 55.20
C LEU A 309 -31.55 70.73 56.30
N LEU A 310 -32.04 69.51 56.10
CA LEU A 310 -31.89 68.42 57.09
C LEU A 310 -30.66 67.57 56.76
N PRO A 311 -29.90 67.11 57.78
CA PRO A 311 -28.80 66.19 57.56
C PRO A 311 -29.21 64.91 56.83
N GLY A 312 -28.42 64.50 55.85
CA GLY A 312 -28.70 63.35 55.00
C GLY A 312 -29.88 63.54 54.03
N ALA A 313 -30.36 64.78 53.86
CA ALA A 313 -31.36 65.08 52.84
C ALA A 313 -30.79 64.81 51.43
N PHE A 314 -31.69 64.43 50.52
CA PHE A 314 -31.35 64.25 49.12
C PHE A 314 -32.14 65.28 48.30
N ILE A 315 -31.42 66.19 47.66
CA ILE A 315 -31.94 67.35 46.93
C ILE A 315 -31.64 67.15 45.46
N ILE A 316 -32.61 67.46 44.61
CA ILE A 316 -32.47 67.42 43.16
C ILE A 316 -32.67 68.84 42.63
N MET A 317 -31.81 69.25 41.72
CA MET A 317 -31.89 70.50 40.99
C MET A 317 -32.49 70.28 39.61
N ALA A 318 -33.44 71.13 39.22
CA ALA A 318 -33.92 71.20 37.84
C ALA A 318 -33.76 72.63 37.31
N ILE A 319 -33.33 72.75 36.06
CA ILE A 319 -33.28 74.02 35.34
C ILE A 319 -34.66 74.29 34.73
N LEU A 320 -35.17 75.49 34.96
CA LEU A 320 -36.41 75.97 34.37
C LEU A 320 -36.10 76.58 33.00
N LEU A 321 -36.82 76.16 31.97
CA LEU A 321 -36.70 76.70 30.63
C LEU A 321 -37.87 77.62 30.34
N ASP A 322 -37.64 78.92 30.38
CA ASP A 322 -38.64 79.92 29.98
C ASP A 322 -38.90 79.82 28.48
N LYS A 323 -40.18 79.75 28.11
CA LYS A 323 -40.62 79.49 26.75
C LYS A 323 -41.44 80.66 26.20
N PRO A 324 -41.11 81.21 25.02
CA PRO A 324 -42.06 82.08 24.31
C PRO A 324 -43.24 81.24 23.80
N ALA A 325 -44.47 81.73 23.97
CA ALA A 325 -45.73 81.00 23.69
C ALA A 325 -45.91 80.45 22.25
N SER A 326 -44.94 80.65 21.35
CA SER A 326 -45.04 80.35 19.92
C SER A 326 -44.27 79.11 19.42
N GLU A 327 -43.41 78.46 20.22
CA GLU A 327 -42.58 77.33 19.74
C GLU A 327 -42.95 76.00 20.42
N VAL A 328 -43.70 75.08 19.81
CA VAL A 328 -43.99 73.76 20.45
C VAL A 328 -42.68 72.98 20.71
N TYR A 329 -42.44 72.49 21.93
CA TYR A 329 -41.30 71.60 22.18
C TYR A 329 -41.63 70.27 21.52
N THR A 330 -40.88 69.91 20.49
CA THR A 330 -40.98 68.60 19.85
C THR A 330 -40.10 67.60 20.58
N ASP A 331 -40.54 66.35 20.65
CA ASP A 331 -39.77 65.21 21.16
C ASP A 331 -38.54 64.85 20.29
N GLU A 332 -38.25 65.65 19.26
CA GLU A 332 -37.20 65.43 18.26
C GLU A 332 -35.84 66.06 18.64
N MET A 333 -35.84 67.13 19.45
CA MET A 333 -34.61 67.82 19.84
C MET A 333 -34.65 68.28 21.30
N CYS A 334 -33.51 68.15 21.99
CA CYS A 334 -33.36 68.55 23.37
C CYS A 334 -33.72 70.03 23.56
N PRO A 335 -34.65 70.36 24.47
CA PRO A 335 -35.09 71.74 24.69
C PRO A 335 -34.02 72.61 25.35
N MET A 336 -32.97 72.00 25.90
CA MET A 336 -31.88 72.70 26.56
C MET A 336 -31.05 73.52 25.56
N PRO A 337 -30.90 74.85 25.75
CA PRO A 337 -30.11 75.69 24.86
C PRO A 337 -28.70 75.13 24.68
N ARG A 338 -28.25 75.05 23.42
CA ARG A 338 -26.92 74.55 23.01
C ARG A 338 -26.66 73.06 23.22
N CYS A 339 -27.60 72.26 23.72
CA CYS A 339 -27.47 70.80 23.80
C CYS A 339 -27.54 70.13 22.42
N ARG A 340 -28.53 70.54 21.58
CA ARG A 340 -28.74 70.05 20.20
C ARG A 340 -28.86 68.52 20.05
N SER A 341 -28.96 67.77 21.14
CA SER A 341 -29.14 66.31 21.08
C SER A 341 -30.49 65.97 20.46
N THR A 342 -30.48 65.00 19.55
CA THR A 342 -31.67 64.37 18.95
C THR A 342 -31.86 62.93 19.45
N LEU A 343 -30.93 62.42 20.27
CA LEU A 343 -30.93 61.07 20.79
C LEU A 343 -31.65 61.06 22.14
N THR A 344 -32.74 60.28 22.22
CA THR A 344 -33.59 60.33 23.42
C THR A 344 -34.37 59.05 23.69
N THR A 345 -34.56 58.74 24.97
CA THR A 345 -35.43 57.67 25.48
C THR A 345 -36.53 58.25 26.38
N ALA A 346 -37.68 57.57 26.44
CA ALA A 346 -38.78 57.95 27.34
C ALA A 346 -38.40 57.66 28.80
N ALA A 347 -38.64 58.61 29.70
CA ALA A 347 -38.36 58.46 31.13
C ALA A 347 -39.55 57.81 31.87
N PRO A 348 -39.32 56.87 32.80
CA PRO A 348 -40.36 56.34 33.68
C PRO A 348 -40.83 57.45 34.64
N GLY A 349 -41.96 58.08 34.34
CA GLY A 349 -42.47 59.25 35.07
C GLY A 349 -42.93 60.40 34.17
N GLY A 350 -42.74 60.27 32.85
CA GLY A 350 -43.04 61.31 31.87
C GLY A 350 -41.80 62.13 31.50
N GLY A 351 -41.81 62.69 30.29
CA GLY A 351 -40.65 63.38 29.72
C GLY A 351 -39.63 62.44 29.07
N ARG A 352 -38.45 62.98 28.77
CA ARG A 352 -37.43 62.37 27.91
C ARG A 352 -36.03 62.53 28.50
N ILE A 353 -35.24 61.46 28.44
CA ILE A 353 -33.80 61.50 28.73
C ILE A 353 -33.08 61.77 27.41
N TRP A 354 -32.21 62.77 27.38
CA TRP A 354 -31.44 63.18 26.20
C TRP A 354 -29.98 62.77 26.36
N TYR A 355 -29.38 62.21 25.31
CA TYR A 355 -27.99 61.76 25.30
C TYR A 355 -27.15 62.71 24.44
N VAL A 356 -26.11 63.30 25.01
CA VAL A 356 -25.18 64.19 24.29
C VAL A 356 -24.21 63.38 23.46
#